data_AF-A0ABD2MAH1-F1
#
_entry.id   AF-A0ABD2MAH1-F1
#
_cell.length_a   1.000
_cell.length_b   1.000
_cell.length_c   1.000
_cell.angle_alpha   90.00
_cell.angle_beta   90.00
_cell.angle_gamma   90.00
#
_symmetry.space_group_name_H-M   'P 1'
#
loop_
_entity.id
_entity.type
_entity.pdbx_description
1 polymer ?
#
loop_
_entity_poly.entity_id
_entity_poly.type
_entity_poly.pdbx_seq_one_letter_code
_entity_poly.pdbx_strand_id
1 'polypeptide(L)'
;MSDRRKEAEEKMTKAIFISADCWLCVFDLLSPRKLGLRIAMISHRFDHYVDEHFKTRKWALKFIRIRRKIGEYGTMKMRIVNLDENEMPIPQIQLPRKVIGFKWINIFFIDRNAIAFLHRFGPLFAASQINLSITTNNDRILEFILRNIWPMIAKNIHGIHLHFGFFRRLRQFVPSILNDCPSLHVVFCDLGEFFPEFPTNDNAAASDGQSVAKWLFTPLQSDVPKLLKCMLDMNDGNWSSRIEDLQTAFASASSPVNFIIVIWLLSPFAGSVVPFDLTNKLTREQLALKRINDSHHFLLIRCPIVRDADKWTKWEEEAIRWQFRDQWNKIEIDLYDEEDVGKGLLDAMPGLSDQKK
;
A
#
# COMPACT_ATOMS: atom_id res chain seq x y z
N MET A 1 21.02 35.74 -6.91
CA MET A 1 21.53 34.58 -6.14
C MET A 1 21.53 33.25 -6.91
N SER A 2 20.74 33.12 -8.00
CA SER A 2 20.71 31.93 -8.87
C SER A 2 22.01 31.72 -9.68
N ASP A 3 22.58 32.78 -10.26
CA ASP A 3 23.72 32.64 -11.19
C ASP A 3 25.03 32.26 -10.50
N ARG A 4 25.25 32.75 -9.27
CA ARG A 4 26.44 32.39 -8.47
C ARG A 4 26.48 30.91 -8.10
N ARG A 5 25.33 30.24 -8.04
CA ARG A 5 25.23 28.81 -7.70
C ARG A 5 25.55 27.92 -8.90
N LYS A 6 25.06 28.31 -10.09
CA LYS A 6 25.44 27.69 -11.37
C LYS A 6 26.93 27.88 -11.71
N GLU A 7 27.48 29.08 -11.51
CA GLU A 7 28.92 29.32 -11.70
C GLU A 7 29.79 28.56 -10.71
N ALA A 8 29.33 28.39 -9.46
CA ALA A 8 30.04 27.58 -8.46
C ALA A 8 29.98 26.08 -8.78
N GLU A 9 28.84 25.57 -9.26
CA GLU A 9 28.70 24.21 -9.77
C GLU A 9 29.61 23.97 -10.98
N GLU A 10 29.62 24.87 -11.97
CA GLU A 10 30.50 24.79 -13.15
C GLU A 10 32.00 24.84 -12.77
N LYS A 11 32.38 25.72 -11.83
CA LYS A 11 33.76 25.81 -11.32
C LYS A 11 34.19 24.56 -10.56
N MET A 12 33.33 23.97 -9.72
CA MET A 12 33.64 22.71 -9.04
C MET A 12 33.77 21.54 -10.03
N THR A 13 32.91 21.45 -11.05
CA THR A 13 33.03 20.41 -12.10
C THR A 13 34.29 20.54 -12.95
N LYS A 14 34.86 21.74 -13.11
CA LYS A 14 36.12 21.95 -13.84
C LYS A 14 37.38 21.64 -13.02
N ALA A 15 37.28 21.61 -11.68
CA ALA A 15 38.46 21.50 -10.79
C ALA A 15 38.82 20.06 -10.38
N ILE A 16 37.93 19.08 -10.57
CA ILE A 16 38.18 17.67 -10.18
C ILE A 16 37.94 16.77 -11.40
N PHE A 17 38.93 16.69 -12.29
CA PHE A 17 38.88 15.80 -13.45
C PHE A 17 39.40 14.39 -13.09
N ILE A 18 38.70 13.73 -12.17
CA ILE A 18 38.92 12.30 -11.88
C ILE A 18 38.22 11.49 -12.98
N SER A 19 38.88 10.45 -13.51
CA SER A 19 38.34 9.59 -14.56
C SER A 19 37.12 8.79 -14.07
N ALA A 20 36.28 8.34 -15.01
CA ALA A 20 35.13 7.49 -14.69
C ALA A 20 35.58 6.21 -13.97
N ASP A 21 36.65 5.57 -14.45
CA ASP A 21 37.19 4.33 -13.88
C ASP A 21 37.62 4.51 -12.42
N CYS A 22 38.28 5.63 -12.09
CA CYS A 22 38.64 5.93 -10.71
C CYS A 22 37.42 6.11 -9.81
N TRP A 23 36.35 6.74 -10.29
CA TRP A 23 35.10 6.86 -9.54
C TRP A 23 34.40 5.51 -9.35
N LEU A 24 34.40 4.65 -10.37
CA LEU A 24 33.84 3.30 -10.28
C LEU A 24 34.57 2.45 -9.22
N CYS A 25 35.90 2.55 -9.13
CA CYS A 25 36.67 1.89 -8.05
C CYS A 25 36.31 2.42 -6.66
N VAL A 26 36.06 3.73 -6.52
CA VAL A 26 35.59 4.30 -5.24
C VAL A 26 34.18 3.80 -4.91
N PHE A 27 33.34 3.59 -5.92
CA PHE A 27 31.97 3.14 -5.72
C PHE A 27 31.88 1.73 -5.16
N ASP A 28 32.81 0.84 -5.50
CA ASP A 28 32.90 -0.51 -4.90
C ASP A 28 33.03 -0.49 -3.37
N LEU A 29 33.59 0.60 -2.81
CA LEU A 29 33.78 0.78 -1.37
C LEU A 29 32.55 1.39 -0.67
N LEU A 30 31.54 1.83 -1.42
CA LEU A 30 30.39 2.54 -0.91
C LEU A 30 29.14 1.67 -0.91
N SER A 31 28.29 1.87 0.10
CA SER A 31 27.00 1.17 0.12
C SER A 31 26.13 1.64 -1.05
N PRO A 32 25.32 0.75 -1.66
CA PRO A 32 24.43 1.12 -2.76
C PRO A 32 23.51 2.30 -2.42
N ARG A 33 23.09 2.39 -1.15
CA ARG A 33 22.31 3.51 -0.64
C ARG A 33 23.08 4.83 -0.69
N LYS A 34 24.36 4.85 -0.32
CA LYS A 34 25.20 6.06 -0.41
C LYS A 34 25.45 6.45 -1.86
N LEU A 35 25.61 5.48 -2.76
CA LEU A 35 25.74 5.75 -4.19
C LEU A 35 24.48 6.37 -4.77
N GLY A 36 23.33 5.70 -4.67
CA GLY A 36 22.13 6.16 -5.36
C GLY A 36 21.37 7.29 -4.69
N LEU A 37 21.45 7.45 -3.36
CA LEU A 37 20.79 8.54 -2.64
C LEU A 37 21.71 9.67 -2.25
N ARG A 38 23.03 9.59 -2.47
CA ARG A 38 23.90 10.75 -2.22
C ARG A 38 24.70 11.11 -3.44
N ILE A 39 25.42 10.14 -4.02
CA ILE A 39 26.37 10.42 -5.11
C ILE A 39 25.66 10.65 -6.45
N ALA A 40 24.73 9.77 -6.86
CA ALA A 40 23.98 9.91 -8.11
C ALA A 40 23.26 11.26 -8.20
N MET A 41 22.82 11.77 -7.05
CA MET A 41 22.09 13.03 -6.96
C MET A 41 22.97 14.29 -7.04
N ILE A 42 24.31 14.16 -7.03
CA ILE A 42 25.22 15.31 -7.08
C ILE A 42 25.19 15.96 -8.46
N SER A 43 25.13 15.17 -9.54
CA SER A 43 25.07 15.67 -10.90
C SER A 43 24.63 14.57 -11.87
N HIS A 44 24.17 14.98 -13.06
CA HIS A 44 23.86 14.03 -14.14
C HIS A 44 25.07 13.14 -14.52
N ARG A 45 26.31 13.63 -14.32
CA ARG A 45 27.53 12.85 -14.55
C ARG A 45 27.67 11.73 -13.53
N PHE A 46 27.45 12.03 -12.24
CA PHE A 46 27.47 11.00 -11.20
C PHE A 46 26.29 10.06 -11.29
N ASP A 47 25.12 10.54 -11.68
CA ASP A 47 23.95 9.70 -11.98
C ASP A 47 24.31 8.65 -13.03
N HIS A 48 24.93 9.08 -14.14
CA HIS A 48 25.41 8.17 -15.19
C HIS A 48 26.43 7.14 -14.69
N TYR A 49 27.43 7.56 -13.90
CA TYR A 49 28.43 6.64 -13.35
C TYR A 49 27.85 5.67 -12.33
N VAL A 50 26.92 6.13 -11.50
CA VAL A 50 26.23 5.27 -10.53
C VAL A 50 25.33 4.28 -11.27
N ASP A 51 24.63 4.72 -12.32
CA ASP A 51 23.86 3.83 -13.20
C ASP A 51 24.76 2.81 -13.90
N GLU A 52 25.94 3.21 -14.37
CA GLU A 52 26.94 2.32 -14.95
C GLU A 52 27.46 1.28 -13.96
N HIS A 53 27.82 1.71 -12.76
CA HIS A 53 28.18 0.83 -11.66
C HIS A 53 27.05 -0.15 -11.30
N PHE A 54 25.79 0.32 -11.33
CA PHE A 54 24.61 -0.52 -11.09
C PHE A 54 24.10 -1.29 -12.31
N LYS A 55 24.71 -1.17 -13.50
CA LYS A 55 24.33 -2.02 -14.66
C LYS A 55 24.46 -3.50 -14.32
N THR A 56 25.42 -3.87 -13.47
CA THR A 56 25.64 -5.24 -13.00
C THR A 56 24.87 -5.58 -11.71
N ARG A 57 24.25 -4.60 -11.05
CA ARG A 57 23.61 -4.75 -9.74
C ARG A 57 22.32 -3.94 -9.63
N LYS A 58 21.17 -4.62 -9.76
CA LYS A 58 19.87 -4.05 -9.36
C LYS A 58 19.90 -3.73 -7.86
N TRP A 59 19.31 -2.60 -7.47
CA TRP A 59 19.24 -2.23 -6.06
C TRP A 59 17.88 -1.64 -5.68
N ALA A 60 17.55 -1.79 -4.41
CA ALA A 60 16.29 -1.31 -3.83
C ALA A 60 16.57 -0.41 -2.64
N LEU A 61 15.73 0.61 -2.49
CA LEU A 61 15.74 1.50 -1.34
C LEU A 61 15.23 0.73 -0.12
N LYS A 62 15.95 0.73 1.00
CA LYS A 62 15.44 0.02 2.19
C LYS A 62 14.35 0.86 2.87
N PHE A 63 14.75 1.82 3.69
CA PHE A 63 13.84 2.57 4.54
C PHE A 63 13.97 4.07 4.24
N ILE A 64 12.84 4.72 4.01
CA ILE A 64 12.73 6.16 3.80
C ILE A 64 11.65 6.67 4.74
N ARG A 65 12.01 7.65 5.57
CA ARG A 65 11.05 8.37 6.41
C ARG A 65 11.02 9.83 5.98
N ILE A 66 9.83 10.35 5.71
CA ILE A 66 9.59 11.77 5.50
C ILE A 66 9.11 12.34 6.84
N ARG A 67 9.86 13.28 7.40
CA ARG A 67 9.59 13.90 8.70
C ARG A 67 9.71 15.41 8.62
N ARG A 68 9.14 16.12 9.60
CA ARG A 68 9.40 17.55 9.77
C ARG A 68 10.76 17.82 10.42
N LYS A 69 11.30 18.99 10.13
CA LYS A 69 12.33 19.68 10.90
C LYS A 69 11.97 21.15 11.01
N ILE A 70 12.40 21.78 12.09
CA ILE A 70 12.28 23.22 12.26
C ILE A 70 13.28 23.88 11.30
N GLY A 71 12.76 24.67 10.37
CA GLY A 71 13.53 25.49 9.45
C GLY A 71 13.78 26.89 9.98
N GLU A 72 14.39 27.71 9.12
CA GLU A 72 14.56 29.14 9.37
C GLU A 72 13.20 29.80 9.70
N TYR A 73 13.22 30.71 10.67
CA TYR A 73 12.05 31.45 11.15
C TYR A 73 10.92 30.58 11.75
N GLY A 74 11.24 29.39 12.27
CA GLY A 74 10.27 28.52 12.94
C GLY A 74 9.32 27.79 11.99
N THR A 75 9.58 27.82 10.67
CA THR A 75 8.76 27.13 9.68
C THR A 75 9.06 25.63 9.65
N MET A 76 8.03 24.78 9.69
CA MET A 76 8.24 23.33 9.51
C MET A 76 8.57 23.02 8.05
N LYS A 77 9.67 22.30 7.82
CA LYS A 77 10.11 21.85 6.49
C LYS A 77 10.29 20.34 6.48
N MET A 78 10.08 19.70 5.34
CA MET A 78 10.39 18.28 5.23
C MET A 78 11.89 18.01 5.39
N ARG A 79 12.21 16.82 5.89
CA ARG A 79 13.50 16.17 5.78
C ARG A 79 13.29 14.69 5.50
N ILE A 80 14.30 14.05 4.92
CA ILE A 80 14.29 12.62 4.67
C ILE A 80 15.32 11.98 5.60
N VAL A 81 14.92 10.93 6.30
CA VAL A 81 15.80 10.16 7.17
C VAL A 81 15.67 8.67 6.90
N ASN A 82 16.65 7.88 7.30
CA ASN A 82 16.53 6.42 7.31
C ASN A 82 16.04 5.89 8.66
N LEU A 83 16.10 4.56 8.81
CA LEU A 83 15.75 3.87 10.04
C LEU A 83 16.55 4.37 11.26
N ASP A 84 17.83 4.69 11.07
CA ASP A 84 18.74 5.19 12.12
C ASP A 84 18.66 6.72 12.28
N GLU A 85 17.63 7.38 11.73
CA GLU A 85 17.41 8.83 11.81
C GLU A 85 18.51 9.71 11.17
N ASN A 86 19.39 9.11 10.36
CA ASN A 86 20.40 9.84 9.61
C ASN A 86 19.77 10.57 8.42
N GLU A 87 20.03 11.87 8.32
CA GLU A 87 19.52 12.71 7.24
C GLU A 87 20.06 12.26 5.86
N MET A 88 19.14 12.20 4.90
CA MET A 88 19.39 11.90 3.50
C MET A 88 19.09 13.13 2.67
N PRO A 89 19.84 13.38 1.59
CA PRO A 89 19.54 14.50 0.72
C PRO A 89 18.19 14.26 0.04
N ILE A 90 17.52 15.35 -0.34
CA ILE A 90 16.22 15.31 -1.00
C ILE A 90 16.42 15.29 -2.51
N PRO A 91 15.97 14.23 -3.20
CA PRO A 91 15.49 14.22 -4.57
C PRO A 91 15.43 15.52 -5.36
N GLN A 92 16.50 16.08 -5.96
CA GLN A 92 16.33 17.25 -6.85
C GLN A 92 16.16 16.87 -8.32
N ILE A 93 16.47 15.63 -8.67
CA ILE A 93 16.28 15.02 -9.99
C ILE A 93 15.44 13.75 -9.87
N GLN A 94 15.02 13.16 -11.00
CA GLN A 94 14.36 11.85 -10.97
C GLN A 94 15.29 10.79 -10.37
N LEU A 95 14.72 9.75 -9.77
CA LEU A 95 15.52 8.64 -9.27
C LEU A 95 16.25 7.95 -10.44
N PRO A 96 17.48 7.43 -10.19
CA PRO A 96 18.19 6.63 -11.18
C PRO A 96 17.30 5.46 -11.64
N ARG A 97 17.29 5.16 -12.94
CA ARG A 97 16.39 4.15 -13.54
C ARG A 97 16.62 2.74 -12.99
N LYS A 98 17.76 2.50 -12.34
CA LYS A 98 18.16 1.22 -11.75
C LYS A 98 17.66 1.02 -10.32
N VAL A 99 16.98 2.01 -9.72
CA VAL A 99 16.18 1.80 -8.51
C VAL A 99 14.95 0.98 -8.90
N ILE A 100 14.93 -0.29 -8.51
CA ILE A 100 13.89 -1.24 -8.93
C ILE A 100 12.81 -1.49 -7.87
N GLY A 101 12.97 -0.97 -6.66
CA GLY A 101 11.98 -1.12 -5.60
C GLY A 101 12.36 -0.40 -4.32
N PHE A 102 11.49 -0.52 -3.33
CA PHE A 102 11.76 -0.06 -1.98
C PHE A 102 11.21 -1.05 -0.95
N LYS A 103 11.75 -1.10 0.28
CA LYS A 103 11.15 -1.89 1.35
C LYS A 103 10.01 -1.11 2.02
N TRP A 104 10.27 0.10 2.49
CA TRP A 104 9.28 0.90 3.20
C TRP A 104 9.53 2.42 3.08
N ILE A 105 8.48 3.15 2.66
CA ILE A 105 8.37 4.61 2.72
C ILE A 105 7.35 4.94 3.80
N ASN A 106 7.73 5.72 4.79
CA ASN A 106 6.86 6.13 5.89
C ASN A 106 6.80 7.66 5.95
N ILE A 107 5.58 8.20 5.96
CA ILE A 107 5.31 9.62 5.78
C ILE A 107 4.66 10.16 7.04
N PHE A 108 5.43 10.91 7.83
CA PHE A 108 4.99 11.59 9.06
C PHE A 108 4.83 13.09 8.88
N PHE A 109 5.13 13.61 7.68
CA PHE A 109 4.99 15.02 7.37
C PHE A 109 4.87 15.22 5.86
N ILE A 110 4.00 16.12 5.41
CA ILE A 110 3.87 16.47 4.00
C ILE A 110 3.81 17.98 3.81
N ASP A 111 4.79 18.52 3.09
CA ASP A 111 4.74 19.85 2.49
C ASP A 111 4.78 19.76 0.95
N ARG A 112 4.86 20.91 0.27
CA ARG A 112 5.00 20.97 -1.19
C ARG A 112 6.25 20.22 -1.70
N ASN A 113 7.34 20.23 -0.93
CA ASN A 113 8.56 19.54 -1.32
C ASN A 113 8.40 18.02 -1.16
N ALA A 114 7.65 17.56 -0.16
CA ALA A 114 7.35 16.14 0.04
C ALA A 114 6.51 15.61 -1.12
N ILE A 115 5.48 16.35 -1.56
CA ILE A 115 4.69 16.00 -2.75
C ILE A 115 5.58 15.94 -3.99
N ALA A 116 6.40 16.96 -4.23
CA ALA A 116 7.33 16.98 -5.36
C ALA A 116 8.34 15.82 -5.31
N PHE A 117 8.80 15.45 -4.11
CA PHE A 117 9.65 14.29 -3.89
C PHE A 117 8.94 12.99 -4.24
N LEU A 118 7.70 12.79 -3.79
CA LEU A 118 6.90 11.60 -4.14
C LEU A 118 6.64 11.53 -5.65
N HIS A 119 6.46 12.65 -6.35
CA HIS A 119 6.25 12.64 -7.80
C HIS A 119 7.45 12.08 -8.55
N ARG A 120 8.67 12.27 -8.02
CA ARG A 120 9.90 11.70 -8.59
C ARG A 120 9.98 10.18 -8.40
N PHE A 121 9.20 9.62 -7.47
CA PHE A 121 9.02 8.17 -7.29
C PHE A 121 7.92 7.60 -8.20
N GLY A 122 7.20 8.43 -8.96
CA GLY A 122 6.12 7.99 -9.84
C GLY A 122 6.48 6.78 -10.74
N PRO A 123 7.62 6.77 -11.45
CA PRO A 123 8.05 5.60 -12.23
C PRO A 123 8.25 4.33 -11.39
N LEU A 124 8.73 4.48 -10.15
CA LEU A 124 8.92 3.38 -9.22
C LEU A 124 7.58 2.81 -8.74
N PHE A 125 6.62 3.69 -8.43
CA PHE A 125 5.26 3.29 -8.07
C PHE A 125 4.53 2.64 -9.24
N ALA A 126 4.76 3.12 -10.46
CA ALA A 126 4.21 2.53 -11.68
C ALA A 126 4.71 1.11 -11.97
N ALA A 127 5.92 0.78 -11.51
CA ALA A 127 6.55 -0.52 -11.72
C ALA A 127 6.41 -1.49 -10.52
N SER A 128 5.79 -1.06 -9.42
CA SER A 128 5.76 -1.80 -8.16
C SER A 128 4.33 -2.14 -7.73
N GLN A 129 4.13 -3.33 -7.18
CA GLN A 129 2.92 -3.64 -6.41
C GLN A 129 3.00 -2.93 -5.05
N ILE A 130 2.12 -1.95 -4.83
CA ILE A 130 2.16 -1.09 -3.63
C ILE A 130 1.34 -1.72 -2.51
N ASN A 131 1.93 -1.75 -1.31
CA ASN A 131 1.23 -2.09 -0.07
C ASN A 131 1.00 -0.80 0.73
N LEU A 132 -0.26 -0.37 0.84
CA LEU A 132 -0.63 0.93 1.42
C LEU A 132 -1.24 0.77 2.81
N SER A 133 -0.80 1.60 3.75
CA SER A 133 -1.51 1.86 5.01
C SER A 133 -1.63 3.37 5.20
N ILE A 134 -2.80 3.82 5.63
CA ILE A 134 -3.06 5.23 5.94
C ILE A 134 -3.63 5.27 7.35
N THR A 135 -3.00 6.06 8.20
CA THR A 135 -3.41 6.32 9.57
C THR A 135 -3.60 7.82 9.74
N THR A 136 -4.86 8.24 9.81
CA THR A 136 -5.24 9.60 10.15
C THR A 136 -6.61 9.59 10.81
N ASN A 137 -6.81 10.46 11.80
CA ASN A 137 -8.11 10.70 12.40
C ASN A 137 -8.75 12.01 11.88
N ASN A 138 -8.11 12.74 10.96
CA ASN A 138 -8.56 14.04 10.47
C ASN A 138 -9.08 13.96 9.02
N ASP A 139 -10.36 14.30 8.82
CA ASP A 139 -11.02 14.22 7.50
C ASP A 139 -10.41 15.17 6.46
N ARG A 140 -9.92 16.35 6.87
CA ARG A 140 -9.24 17.29 5.96
C ARG A 140 -7.91 16.71 5.47
N ILE A 141 -7.19 16.00 6.35
CA ILE A 141 -5.94 15.31 5.99
C ILE A 141 -6.23 14.12 5.08
N LEU A 142 -7.27 13.35 5.37
CA LEU A 142 -7.70 12.25 4.52
C LEU A 142 -8.05 12.73 3.11
N GLU A 143 -8.87 13.77 2.99
CA GLU A 143 -9.18 14.43 1.72
C GLU A 143 -7.92 14.91 1.00
N PHE A 144 -6.98 15.51 1.75
CA PHE A 144 -5.70 15.94 1.19
C PHE A 144 -4.89 14.77 0.61
N ILE A 145 -4.77 13.65 1.33
CA ILE A 145 -4.09 12.43 0.88
C ILE A 145 -4.74 11.89 -0.39
N LEU A 146 -6.08 11.81 -0.40
CA LEU A 146 -6.87 11.31 -1.53
C LEU A 146 -6.71 12.17 -2.79
N ARG A 147 -6.46 13.47 -2.65
CA ARG A 147 -6.24 14.37 -3.79
C ARG A 147 -4.81 14.37 -4.29
N ASN A 148 -3.84 14.39 -3.38
CA ASN A 148 -2.46 14.72 -3.74
C ASN A 148 -1.54 13.50 -3.83
N ILE A 149 -1.87 12.40 -3.17
CA ILE A 149 -1.00 11.21 -3.10
C ILE A 149 -1.66 10.03 -3.80
N TRP A 150 -2.95 9.80 -3.53
CA TRP A 150 -3.70 8.67 -4.08
C TRP A 150 -3.57 8.53 -5.61
N PRO A 151 -3.70 9.60 -6.44
CA PRO A 151 -3.59 9.47 -7.90
C PRO A 151 -2.24 8.91 -8.39
N MET A 152 -1.19 9.01 -7.57
CA MET A 152 0.16 8.57 -7.90
C MET A 152 0.36 7.07 -7.71
N ILE A 153 -0.45 6.45 -6.84
CA ILE A 153 -0.25 5.06 -6.39
C ILE A 153 -1.46 4.16 -6.69
N ALA A 154 -2.67 4.71 -6.80
CA ALA A 154 -3.94 3.97 -6.84
C ALA A 154 -3.97 2.79 -7.83
N LYS A 155 -3.47 3.01 -9.05
CA LYS A 155 -3.48 2.00 -10.11
C LYS A 155 -2.68 0.74 -9.77
N ASN A 156 -1.66 0.86 -8.91
CA ASN A 156 -0.74 -0.21 -8.56
C ASN A 156 -0.84 -0.64 -7.10
N ILE A 157 -1.86 -0.17 -6.37
CA ILE A 157 -2.14 -0.69 -5.04
C ILE A 157 -2.51 -2.16 -5.15
N HIS A 158 -1.66 -3.01 -4.57
CA HIS A 158 -1.84 -4.45 -4.49
C HIS A 158 -2.43 -4.87 -3.15
N GLY A 159 -1.97 -4.23 -2.07
CA GLY A 159 -2.44 -4.49 -0.71
C GLY A 159 -2.86 -3.20 -0.01
N ILE A 160 -3.97 -3.23 0.73
CA ILE A 160 -4.39 -2.14 1.64
C ILE A 160 -4.55 -2.69 3.05
N HIS A 161 -3.96 -2.00 4.01
CA HIS A 161 -4.20 -2.18 5.43
C HIS A 161 -5.18 -1.11 5.91
N LEU A 162 -6.31 -1.56 6.45
CA LEU A 162 -7.41 -0.75 6.95
C LEU A 162 -7.49 -0.89 8.47
N HIS A 163 -7.22 0.21 9.17
CA HIS A 163 -7.43 0.29 10.62
C HIS A 163 -8.93 0.35 10.97
N PHE A 164 -9.27 -0.01 12.21
CA PHE A 164 -10.67 0.03 12.69
C PHE A 164 -11.32 1.41 12.44
N GLY A 165 -12.53 1.40 11.86
CA GLY A 165 -13.31 2.61 11.56
C GLY A 165 -12.77 3.47 10.40
N PHE A 166 -11.53 3.24 9.93
CA PHE A 166 -10.93 4.02 8.84
C PHE A 166 -11.65 3.79 7.51
N PHE A 167 -11.98 2.55 7.19
CA PHE A 167 -12.63 2.23 5.91
C PHE A 167 -13.98 2.93 5.72
N ARG A 168 -14.80 2.98 6.78
CA ARG A 168 -16.09 3.67 6.76
C ARG A 168 -15.93 5.14 6.40
N ARG A 169 -14.93 5.81 6.98
CA ARG A 169 -14.58 7.21 6.66
C ARG A 169 -14.06 7.35 5.25
N LEU A 170 -13.14 6.48 4.83
CA LEU A 170 -12.61 6.46 3.47
C LEU A 170 -13.73 6.39 2.41
N ARG A 171 -14.75 5.56 2.68
CA ARG A 171 -15.91 5.40 1.80
C ARG A 171 -16.85 6.61 1.76
N GLN A 172 -16.82 7.50 2.73
CA GLN A 172 -17.56 8.77 2.64
C GLN A 172 -17.00 9.69 1.54
N PHE A 173 -15.70 9.60 1.27
CA PHE A 173 -15.05 10.33 0.19
C PHE A 173 -15.09 9.57 -1.14
N VAL A 174 -14.77 8.27 -1.10
CA VAL A 174 -14.71 7.40 -2.29
C VAL A 174 -15.41 6.07 -1.98
N PRO A 175 -16.74 5.97 -2.19
CA PRO A 175 -17.52 4.79 -1.80
C PRO A 175 -17.02 3.45 -2.40
N SER A 176 -16.57 3.49 -3.65
CA SER A 176 -16.12 2.36 -4.46
C SER A 176 -14.62 2.07 -4.37
N ILE A 177 -13.89 2.63 -3.39
CA ILE A 177 -12.42 2.63 -3.30
C ILE A 177 -11.76 1.25 -3.53
N LEU A 178 -12.36 0.15 -3.05
CA LEU A 178 -11.80 -1.20 -3.24
C LEU A 178 -11.93 -1.67 -4.70
N ASN A 179 -13.05 -1.35 -5.36
CA ASN A 179 -13.30 -1.72 -6.75
C ASN A 179 -12.59 -0.77 -7.74
N ASP A 180 -12.33 0.47 -7.32
CA ASP A 180 -11.60 1.46 -8.12
C ASP A 180 -10.08 1.18 -8.20
N CYS A 181 -9.57 0.24 -7.39
CA CYS A 181 -8.17 -0.20 -7.41
C CYS A 181 -8.02 -1.47 -8.26
N PRO A 182 -7.64 -1.38 -9.56
CA PRO A 182 -7.63 -2.53 -10.47
C PRO A 182 -6.60 -3.61 -10.08
N SER A 183 -5.53 -3.21 -9.39
CA SER A 183 -4.46 -4.12 -8.95
C SER A 183 -4.69 -4.66 -7.53
N LEU A 184 -5.80 -4.33 -6.87
CA LEU A 184 -6.02 -4.68 -5.46
C LEU A 184 -6.34 -6.17 -5.32
N HIS A 185 -5.44 -6.89 -4.66
CA HIS A 185 -5.57 -8.32 -4.37
C HIS A 185 -5.68 -8.61 -2.88
N VAL A 186 -5.05 -7.80 -2.02
CA VAL A 186 -5.00 -8.05 -0.58
C VAL A 186 -5.68 -6.92 0.18
N VAL A 187 -6.63 -7.27 1.04
CA VAL A 187 -7.19 -6.35 2.02
C VAL A 187 -6.95 -6.94 3.40
N PHE A 188 -6.35 -6.15 4.28
CA PHE A 188 -6.09 -6.52 5.66
C PHE A 188 -6.78 -5.54 6.60
N CYS A 189 -7.53 -6.06 7.58
CA CYS A 189 -8.23 -5.26 8.57
C CYS A 189 -7.91 -5.75 9.99
N ASP A 190 -7.46 -4.83 10.85
CA ASP A 190 -7.03 -5.15 12.22
C ASP A 190 -8.20 -5.45 13.17
N LEU A 191 -9.38 -4.89 12.92
CA LEU A 191 -10.59 -5.12 13.72
C LEU A 191 -11.82 -4.53 12.99
N GLY A 192 -13.00 -5.15 13.15
CA GLY A 192 -14.30 -4.55 12.84
C GLY A 192 -15.25 -5.43 12.02
N GLU A 193 -16.33 -4.83 11.51
CA GLU A 193 -17.40 -5.47 10.70
C GLU A 193 -16.95 -5.80 9.27
N PHE A 194 -15.70 -6.23 9.10
CA PHE A 194 -15.02 -6.40 7.81
C PHE A 194 -15.22 -7.78 7.18
N PHE A 195 -16.35 -8.42 7.48
CA PHE A 195 -16.75 -9.69 6.89
C PHE A 195 -17.82 -9.45 5.80
N PRO A 196 -17.82 -10.23 4.70
CA PRO A 196 -18.78 -10.06 3.62
C PRO A 196 -20.24 -10.03 4.12
N GLU A 197 -21.02 -9.10 3.58
CA GLU A 197 -22.44 -8.94 3.85
C GLU A 197 -23.21 -8.81 2.53
N PHE A 198 -24.44 -9.31 2.50
CA PHE A 198 -25.26 -9.36 1.30
C PHE A 198 -26.55 -8.54 1.48
N PRO A 199 -27.11 -7.97 0.41
CA PRO A 199 -26.64 -8.01 -0.98
C PRO A 199 -25.36 -7.17 -1.22
N THR A 200 -24.55 -7.55 -2.21
CA THR A 200 -23.30 -6.82 -2.53
C THR A 200 -23.58 -5.40 -3.03
N ASN A 201 -22.91 -4.40 -2.46
CA ASN A 201 -23.07 -3.01 -2.86
C ASN A 201 -21.87 -2.18 -2.40
N ASP A 202 -21.49 -1.14 -3.13
CA ASP A 202 -20.38 -0.24 -2.78
C ASP A 202 -20.77 1.25 -2.89
N ASN A 203 -22.06 1.54 -3.02
CA ASN A 203 -22.56 2.92 -2.96
C ASN A 203 -22.35 3.56 -1.57
N ALA A 204 -22.60 4.86 -1.46
CA ALA A 204 -22.37 5.60 -0.21
C ALA A 204 -23.23 5.13 0.99
N ALA A 205 -24.34 4.43 0.74
CA ALA A 205 -25.22 3.90 1.77
C ALA A 205 -24.90 2.45 2.18
N ALA A 206 -24.05 1.75 1.41
CA ALA A 206 -23.76 0.34 1.66
C ALA A 206 -22.87 0.16 2.91
N SER A 207 -23.05 -0.95 3.63
CA SER A 207 -22.20 -1.28 4.76
C SER A 207 -20.77 -1.63 4.32
N ASP A 208 -19.83 -1.63 5.26
CA ASP A 208 -18.44 -2.02 4.99
C ASP A 208 -18.37 -3.47 4.47
N GLY A 209 -19.16 -4.37 5.07
CA GLY A 209 -19.29 -5.76 4.63
C GLY A 209 -19.85 -5.91 3.22
N GLN A 210 -20.83 -5.08 2.83
CA GLN A 210 -21.38 -5.08 1.48
C GLN A 210 -20.36 -4.66 0.41
N SER A 211 -19.53 -3.66 0.74
CA SER A 211 -18.46 -3.18 -0.16
C SER A 211 -17.34 -4.22 -0.30
N VAL A 212 -16.96 -4.87 0.80
CA VAL A 212 -16.02 -6.00 0.80
C VAL A 212 -16.57 -7.17 -0.01
N ALA A 213 -17.84 -7.51 0.16
CA ALA A 213 -18.49 -8.57 -0.62
C ALA A 213 -18.51 -8.22 -2.11
N LYS A 214 -18.84 -6.97 -2.46
CA LYS A 214 -18.79 -6.49 -3.86
C LYS A 214 -17.39 -6.65 -4.45
N TRP A 215 -16.35 -6.26 -3.71
CA TRP A 215 -14.97 -6.46 -4.14
C TRP A 215 -14.63 -7.95 -4.29
N LEU A 216 -14.88 -8.81 -3.31
CA LEU A 216 -14.56 -10.25 -3.40
C LEU A 216 -15.28 -10.96 -4.57
N PHE A 217 -16.53 -10.60 -4.82
CA PHE A 217 -17.37 -11.23 -5.85
C PHE A 217 -17.23 -10.59 -7.24
N THR A 218 -16.39 -9.56 -7.37
CA THR A 218 -16.01 -9.02 -8.68
C THR A 218 -14.80 -9.82 -9.21
N PRO A 219 -14.87 -10.48 -10.37
CA PRO A 219 -13.74 -11.23 -10.92
C PRO A 219 -12.51 -10.34 -11.14
N LEU A 220 -11.32 -10.86 -10.84
CA LEU A 220 -10.06 -10.28 -11.32
C LEU A 220 -9.70 -10.91 -12.67
N GLN A 221 -8.94 -10.19 -13.48
CA GLN A 221 -8.33 -10.76 -14.69
C GLN A 221 -7.20 -11.77 -14.35
N SER A 222 -6.69 -11.73 -13.13
CA SER A 222 -5.65 -12.63 -12.62
C SER A 222 -6.25 -13.93 -12.10
N ASP A 223 -5.54 -15.04 -12.30
CA ASP A 223 -5.89 -16.35 -11.71
C ASP A 223 -5.57 -16.43 -10.20
N VAL A 224 -4.91 -15.43 -9.63
CA VAL A 224 -4.54 -15.40 -8.21
C VAL A 224 -5.77 -15.02 -7.38
N PRO A 225 -6.11 -15.81 -6.33
CA PRO A 225 -7.25 -15.49 -5.48
C PRO A 225 -7.07 -14.16 -4.75
N LYS A 226 -8.17 -13.41 -4.57
CA LYS A 226 -8.19 -12.29 -3.64
C LYS A 226 -7.94 -12.78 -2.23
N LEU A 227 -7.19 -12.03 -1.44
CA LEU A 227 -6.92 -12.32 -0.05
C LEU A 227 -7.58 -11.27 0.84
N LEU A 228 -8.55 -11.69 1.64
CA LEU A 228 -9.05 -10.89 2.75
C LEU A 228 -8.49 -11.46 4.06
N LYS A 229 -7.85 -10.61 4.86
CA LYS A 229 -7.52 -10.92 6.25
C LYS A 229 -8.34 -10.04 7.17
N CYS A 230 -9.15 -10.65 8.03
CA CYS A 230 -9.98 -9.93 8.97
C CYS A 230 -9.89 -10.53 10.37
N MET A 231 -9.81 -9.64 11.35
CA MET A 231 -9.97 -9.96 12.75
C MET A 231 -11.39 -9.56 13.17
N LEU A 232 -12.17 -10.54 13.64
CA LEU A 232 -13.57 -10.36 14.00
C LEU A 232 -13.77 -10.50 15.50
N ASP A 233 -14.55 -9.58 16.06
CA ASP A 233 -15.12 -9.74 17.39
C ASP A 233 -16.56 -10.25 17.25
N MET A 234 -16.83 -11.45 17.76
CA MET A 234 -18.11 -12.16 17.64
C MET A 234 -19.20 -11.61 18.56
N ASN A 235 -18.94 -10.50 19.26
CA ASN A 235 -19.91 -9.85 20.13
C ASN A 235 -21.12 -9.25 19.37
N ASP A 236 -21.10 -9.23 18.03
CA ASP A 236 -22.18 -8.70 17.20
C ASP A 236 -23.36 -9.67 16.97
N GLY A 237 -23.23 -10.95 17.36
CA GLY A 237 -24.27 -11.97 17.26
C GLY A 237 -24.69 -12.37 15.83
N ASN A 238 -24.11 -11.77 14.80
CA ASN A 238 -24.58 -11.87 13.41
C ASN A 238 -23.78 -12.84 12.54
N TRP A 239 -22.77 -13.51 13.09
CA TRP A 239 -21.91 -14.44 12.35
C TRP A 239 -22.67 -15.52 11.59
N SER A 240 -23.60 -16.23 12.26
CA SER A 240 -24.36 -17.32 11.62
C SER A 240 -25.15 -16.81 10.42
N SER A 241 -25.82 -15.66 10.56
CA SER A 241 -26.54 -15.02 9.46
C SER A 241 -25.60 -14.67 8.30
N ARG A 242 -24.45 -14.05 8.57
CA ARG A 242 -23.49 -13.69 7.51
C ARG A 242 -22.93 -14.92 6.78
N ILE A 243 -22.73 -16.03 7.48
CA ILE A 243 -22.32 -17.29 6.86
C ILE A 243 -23.45 -17.90 6.02
N GLU A 244 -24.68 -17.93 6.50
CA GLU A 244 -25.85 -18.42 5.74
C GLU A 244 -26.08 -17.58 4.47
N ASP A 245 -25.96 -16.26 4.58
CA ASP A 245 -26.05 -15.34 3.44
C ASP A 245 -24.94 -15.61 2.42
N LEU A 246 -23.71 -15.82 2.88
CA LEU A 246 -22.58 -16.19 2.02
C LEU A 246 -22.81 -17.52 1.30
N GLN A 247 -23.29 -18.54 2.01
CA GLN A 247 -23.58 -19.86 1.44
C GLN A 247 -24.69 -19.74 0.38
N THR A 248 -25.72 -18.96 0.65
CA THR A 248 -26.83 -18.67 -0.27
C THR A 248 -26.35 -17.91 -1.52
N ALA A 249 -25.51 -16.89 -1.33
CA ALA A 249 -24.90 -16.14 -2.42
C ALA A 249 -23.96 -17.01 -3.28
N PHE A 250 -23.22 -17.94 -2.66
CA PHE A 250 -22.40 -18.92 -3.38
C PHE A 250 -23.25 -19.90 -4.18
N ALA A 251 -24.33 -20.45 -3.60
CA ALA A 251 -25.20 -21.42 -4.28
C ALA A 251 -25.93 -20.81 -5.49
N SER A 252 -26.26 -19.51 -5.42
CA SER A 252 -26.94 -18.77 -6.49
C SER A 252 -25.98 -18.12 -7.50
N ALA A 253 -24.67 -18.17 -7.27
CA ALA A 253 -23.70 -17.55 -8.16
C ALA A 253 -23.71 -18.20 -9.56
N SER A 254 -23.64 -17.36 -10.59
CA SER A 254 -23.59 -17.76 -12.01
C SER A 254 -22.24 -17.53 -12.67
N SER A 255 -21.33 -16.83 -12.01
CA SER A 255 -19.97 -16.57 -12.47
C SER A 255 -18.94 -17.09 -11.46
N PRO A 256 -17.81 -17.65 -11.94
CA PRO A 256 -16.74 -18.09 -11.07
C PRO A 256 -15.91 -16.90 -10.53
N VAL A 257 -15.51 -16.99 -9.27
CA VAL A 257 -14.60 -16.07 -8.57
C VAL A 257 -13.77 -16.81 -7.52
N ASN A 258 -12.49 -16.45 -7.40
CA ASN A 258 -11.56 -17.09 -6.49
C ASN A 258 -11.14 -16.14 -5.36
N PHE A 259 -11.27 -16.59 -4.12
CA PHE A 259 -10.77 -15.85 -2.98
C PHE A 259 -10.43 -16.75 -1.79
N ILE A 260 -9.57 -16.21 -0.92
CA ILE A 260 -9.19 -16.77 0.36
C ILE A 260 -9.48 -15.71 1.42
N ILE A 261 -10.23 -16.08 2.45
CA ILE A 261 -10.46 -15.25 3.63
C ILE A 261 -9.82 -15.93 4.82
N VAL A 262 -8.86 -15.26 5.44
CA VAL A 262 -8.24 -15.69 6.70
C VAL A 262 -8.92 -14.91 7.83
N ILE A 263 -9.52 -15.65 8.76
CA ILE A 263 -10.39 -15.11 9.80
C ILE A 263 -9.77 -15.39 11.16
N TRP A 264 -9.57 -14.33 11.94
CA TRP A 264 -9.08 -14.42 13.32
C TRP A 264 -10.20 -14.01 14.27
N LEU A 265 -10.72 -14.94 15.05
CA LEU A 265 -11.79 -14.66 15.99
C LEU A 265 -11.20 -14.30 17.35
N LEU A 266 -11.55 -13.12 17.88
CA LEU A 266 -11.07 -12.63 19.18
C LEU A 266 -11.81 -13.23 20.38
N SER A 267 -12.96 -13.87 20.15
CA SER A 267 -13.88 -14.31 21.19
C SER A 267 -13.81 -15.83 21.45
N PRO A 268 -14.01 -16.29 22.70
CA PRO A 268 -14.05 -17.72 23.05
C PRO A 268 -15.19 -18.50 22.37
N PHE A 269 -16.17 -17.81 21.75
CA PHE A 269 -17.24 -18.45 20.97
C PHE A 269 -16.76 -19.09 19.66
N ALA A 270 -15.47 -18.99 19.31
CA ALA A 270 -14.90 -19.70 18.17
C ALA A 270 -14.99 -21.25 18.24
N GLY A 271 -15.47 -21.81 19.35
CA GLY A 271 -15.88 -23.23 19.45
C GLY A 271 -17.21 -23.56 18.77
N SER A 272 -18.08 -22.58 18.50
CA SER A 272 -19.39 -22.80 17.85
C SER A 272 -19.35 -22.71 16.33
N VAL A 273 -18.22 -22.27 15.75
CA VAL A 273 -18.07 -22.16 14.29
C VAL A 273 -17.88 -23.54 13.69
N VAL A 274 -18.86 -23.98 12.91
CA VAL A 274 -18.87 -25.30 12.26
C VAL A 274 -18.22 -25.21 10.88
N PRO A 275 -17.11 -25.94 10.62
CA PRO A 275 -16.56 -26.10 9.29
C PRO A 275 -17.58 -26.67 8.30
N PHE A 276 -17.49 -26.28 7.04
CA PHE A 276 -18.37 -26.78 5.99
C PHE A 276 -17.65 -26.85 4.65
N ASP A 277 -18.23 -27.60 3.74
CA ASP A 277 -17.77 -27.76 2.37
C ASP A 277 -18.98 -27.83 1.44
N LEU A 278 -19.07 -26.86 0.53
CA LEU A 278 -20.17 -26.70 -0.41
C LEU A 278 -19.63 -26.72 -1.84
N THR A 279 -20.43 -27.28 -2.74
CA THR A 279 -20.10 -27.32 -4.18
C THR A 279 -21.17 -26.60 -4.97
N ASN A 280 -20.76 -25.68 -5.84
CA ASN A 280 -21.62 -25.11 -6.87
C ASN A 280 -21.32 -25.80 -8.21
N LYS A 281 -22.26 -26.64 -8.68
CA LYS A 281 -22.12 -27.39 -9.93
C LYS A 281 -22.18 -26.51 -11.18
N LEU A 282 -22.86 -25.36 -11.11
CA LEU A 282 -23.02 -24.43 -12.23
C LEU A 282 -21.69 -23.71 -12.50
N THR A 283 -21.05 -23.15 -11.47
CA THR A 283 -19.75 -22.47 -11.61
C THR A 283 -18.56 -23.43 -11.57
N ARG A 284 -18.79 -24.69 -11.17
CA ARG A 284 -17.75 -25.72 -10.94
C ARG A 284 -16.75 -25.29 -9.86
N GLU A 285 -17.27 -24.69 -8.80
CA GLU A 285 -16.49 -24.20 -7.67
C GLU A 285 -16.87 -24.90 -6.37
N GLN A 286 -15.98 -24.74 -5.40
CA GLN A 286 -16.13 -25.18 -4.02
C GLN A 286 -16.03 -23.96 -3.11
N LEU A 287 -16.83 -23.94 -2.04
CA LEU A 287 -16.72 -23.01 -0.92
C LEU A 287 -16.53 -23.82 0.36
N ALA A 288 -15.36 -23.69 0.99
CA ALA A 288 -15.04 -24.46 2.19
C ALA A 288 -14.58 -23.53 3.33
N LEU A 289 -15.14 -23.73 4.51
CA LEU A 289 -14.67 -23.14 5.76
C LEU A 289 -13.95 -24.23 6.55
N LYS A 290 -12.68 -24.01 6.90
CA LYS A 290 -11.90 -24.94 7.72
C LYS A 290 -11.20 -24.22 8.86
N ARG A 291 -11.04 -24.93 9.98
CA ARG A 291 -10.23 -24.48 11.11
C ARG A 291 -8.75 -24.75 10.81
N ILE A 292 -7.88 -23.77 11.05
CA ILE A 292 -6.43 -23.86 10.75
C ILE A 292 -5.64 -24.33 11.97
N ASN A 293 -6.06 -23.94 13.17
CA ASN A 293 -5.41 -24.31 14.42
C ASN A 293 -6.39 -24.24 15.60
N ASP A 294 -5.91 -24.56 16.79
CA ASP A 294 -6.72 -24.51 18.01
C ASP A 294 -7.01 -23.08 18.48
N SER A 295 -6.23 -22.11 18.01
CA SER A 295 -6.24 -20.69 18.41
C SER A 295 -7.28 -19.83 17.69
N HIS A 296 -8.45 -20.36 17.34
CA HIS A 296 -9.57 -19.59 16.76
C HIS A 296 -9.30 -18.97 15.37
N HIS A 297 -8.43 -19.59 14.58
CA HIS A 297 -8.14 -19.17 13.20
C HIS A 297 -8.87 -20.06 12.19
N PHE A 298 -9.53 -19.44 11.21
CA PHE A 298 -10.27 -20.12 10.16
C PHE A 298 -9.82 -19.67 8.77
N LEU A 299 -9.92 -20.57 7.80
CA LEU A 299 -9.71 -20.31 6.39
C LEU A 299 -11.02 -20.59 5.65
N LEU A 300 -11.56 -19.57 5.01
CA LEU A 300 -12.69 -19.68 4.11
C LEU A 300 -12.19 -19.53 2.68
N ILE A 301 -12.40 -20.53 1.85
CA ILE A 301 -11.82 -20.62 0.51
C ILE A 301 -12.95 -20.79 -0.50
N ARG A 302 -12.98 -19.96 -1.52
CA ARG A 302 -13.76 -20.20 -2.74
C ARG A 302 -12.81 -20.43 -3.91
N CYS A 303 -12.92 -21.58 -4.56
CA CYS A 303 -11.97 -22.03 -5.58
C CYS A 303 -12.59 -22.97 -6.62
N PRO A 304 -11.94 -23.21 -7.77
CA PRO A 304 -12.41 -24.19 -8.74
C PRO A 304 -12.27 -25.62 -8.20
N ILE A 305 -13.22 -26.50 -8.53
CA ILE A 305 -13.16 -27.92 -8.15
C ILE A 305 -11.96 -28.60 -8.81
N VAL A 306 -11.75 -28.35 -10.10
CA VAL A 306 -10.57 -28.82 -10.84
C VAL A 306 -9.51 -27.74 -10.75
N ARG A 307 -8.51 -27.97 -9.90
CA ARG A 307 -7.42 -27.01 -9.64
C ARG A 307 -6.09 -27.72 -9.42
N ASP A 308 -5.01 -26.98 -9.66
CA ASP A 308 -3.66 -27.39 -9.27
C ASP A 308 -3.57 -27.36 -7.73
N ALA A 309 -3.59 -28.54 -7.11
CA ALA A 309 -3.59 -28.69 -5.66
C ALA A 309 -2.34 -28.07 -5.02
N ASP A 310 -1.16 -28.30 -5.60
CA ASP A 310 0.11 -27.80 -5.07
C ASP A 310 0.16 -26.26 -5.11
N LYS A 311 -0.34 -25.67 -6.20
CA LYS A 311 -0.44 -24.21 -6.34
C LYS A 311 -1.38 -23.61 -5.29
N TRP A 312 -2.54 -24.23 -5.05
CA TRP A 312 -3.49 -23.76 -4.06
C TRP A 312 -3.00 -23.93 -2.63
N THR A 313 -2.34 -25.05 -2.31
CA THR A 313 -1.71 -25.24 -1.00
C THR A 313 -0.69 -24.14 -0.72
N LYS A 314 0.12 -23.74 -1.71
CA LYS A 314 1.06 -22.61 -1.57
C LYS A 314 0.32 -21.30 -1.29
N TRP A 315 -0.73 -20.99 -2.03
CA TRP A 315 -1.51 -19.76 -1.79
C TRP A 315 -2.19 -19.75 -0.42
N GLU A 316 -2.68 -20.88 0.06
CA GLU A 316 -3.25 -21.01 1.40
C GLU A 316 -2.19 -20.79 2.48
N GLU A 317 -1.00 -21.38 2.35
CA GLU A 317 0.13 -21.16 3.26
C GLU A 317 0.62 -19.71 3.25
N GLU A 318 0.76 -19.13 2.05
CA GLU A 318 1.13 -17.72 1.87
C GLU A 318 0.08 -16.81 2.52
N ALA A 319 -1.21 -17.06 2.30
CA ALA A 319 -2.31 -16.31 2.90
C ALA A 319 -2.23 -16.35 4.43
N ILE A 320 -2.00 -17.51 5.04
CA ILE A 320 -1.85 -17.67 6.49
C ILE A 320 -0.65 -16.88 7.01
N ARG A 321 0.51 -17.00 6.37
CA ARG A 321 1.76 -16.35 6.79
C ARG A 321 1.86 -14.88 6.43
N TRP A 322 1.03 -14.38 5.52
CA TRP A 322 1.12 -13.03 5.01
C TRP A 322 1.02 -12.00 6.15
N GLN A 323 1.99 -11.11 6.28
CA GLN A 323 1.94 -10.02 7.24
C GLN A 323 2.25 -8.70 6.54
N PHE A 324 1.40 -7.70 6.75
CA PHE A 324 1.59 -6.37 6.16
C PHE A 324 2.96 -5.76 6.52
N ARG A 325 3.44 -6.02 7.75
CA ARG A 325 4.71 -5.48 8.25
C ARG A 325 5.93 -5.96 7.46
N ASP A 326 5.88 -7.17 6.91
CA ASP A 326 6.99 -7.82 6.21
C ASP A 326 7.01 -7.54 4.70
N GLN A 327 5.98 -6.88 4.18
CA GLN A 327 5.87 -6.60 2.76
C GLN A 327 6.87 -5.56 2.27
N TRP A 328 7.28 -5.72 1.01
CA TRP A 328 8.04 -4.73 0.27
C TRP A 328 7.11 -3.73 -0.42
N ASN A 329 7.69 -2.67 -0.99
CA ASN A 329 6.99 -1.58 -1.65
C ASN A 329 5.88 -0.98 -0.78
N LYS A 330 6.15 -0.94 0.53
CA LYS A 330 5.20 -0.49 1.54
C LYS A 330 5.22 1.03 1.65
N ILE A 331 4.05 1.65 1.55
CA ILE A 331 3.85 3.08 1.80
C ILE A 331 2.93 3.20 3.01
N GLU A 332 3.40 3.85 4.05
CA GLU A 332 2.66 4.06 5.29
C GLU A 332 2.58 5.55 5.57
N ILE A 333 1.36 6.08 5.64
CA ILE A 333 1.09 7.51 5.78
C ILE A 333 0.46 7.73 7.15
N ASP A 334 1.24 8.31 8.06
CA ASP A 334 0.85 8.53 9.46
C ASP A 334 0.81 10.05 9.70
N LEU A 335 -0.36 10.64 9.50
CA LEU A 335 -0.58 12.09 9.64
C LEU A 335 -1.77 12.30 10.58
N TYR A 336 -1.54 12.79 11.78
CA TYR A 336 -2.57 12.90 12.81
C TYR A 336 -3.02 14.34 12.99
N ASP A 337 -2.06 15.26 12.96
CA ASP A 337 -2.29 16.66 13.27
C ASP A 337 -2.20 17.52 12.01
N GLU A 338 -2.91 18.66 11.98
CA GLU A 338 -2.78 19.60 10.85
C GLU A 338 -1.35 20.12 10.70
N GLU A 339 -0.56 20.13 11.77
CA GLU A 339 0.86 20.48 11.74
C GLU A 339 1.75 19.44 11.03
N ASP A 340 1.24 18.23 10.81
CA ASP A 340 1.90 17.22 9.98
C ASP A 340 1.76 17.57 8.49
N VAL A 341 0.92 18.54 8.16
CA VAL A 341 0.75 19.09 6.83
C VAL A 341 1.33 20.50 6.77
N GLY A 342 2.08 20.80 5.72
CA GLY A 342 2.72 22.10 5.52
C GLY A 342 1.70 23.24 5.56
N LYS A 343 2.06 24.32 6.24
CA LYS A 343 1.18 25.47 6.50
C LYS A 343 0.48 25.96 5.22
N GLY A 344 -0.85 26.13 5.32
CA GLY A 344 -1.71 26.65 4.24
C GLY A 344 -2.01 25.65 3.12
N LEU A 345 -1.56 24.39 3.20
CA LEU A 345 -1.91 23.37 2.21
C LEU A 345 -3.35 22.85 2.37
N LEU A 346 -3.82 22.69 3.60
CA LEU A 346 -5.19 22.27 3.87
C LEU A 346 -6.21 23.36 3.52
N ASP A 347 -5.83 24.63 3.64
CA ASP A 347 -6.70 25.78 3.37
C ASP A 347 -6.77 26.13 1.87
N ALA A 348 -5.78 25.70 1.09
CA ALA A 348 -5.74 25.91 -0.35
C ALA A 348 -6.63 24.92 -1.14
N MET A 349 -7.30 23.98 -0.46
CA MET A 349 -8.14 22.98 -1.10
C MET A 349 -9.61 23.47 -1.20
N PRO A 350 -10.20 23.63 -2.39
CA PRO A 350 -11.66 23.73 -2.51
C PRO A 350 -12.28 22.39 -2.09
N GLY A 351 -13.44 22.33 -1.41
CA GLY A 351 -13.98 21.07 -0.86
C GLY A 351 -14.35 20.02 -1.93
N LEU A 352 -14.24 18.71 -1.62
CA LEU A 352 -14.53 17.60 -2.58
C LEU A 352 -16.01 17.61 -2.99
N SER A 353 -16.86 18.18 -2.13
CA SER A 353 -18.28 18.42 -2.39
C SER A 353 -18.54 19.46 -3.48
N ASP A 354 -17.61 20.39 -3.70
CA ASP A 354 -17.83 21.55 -4.60
C ASP A 354 -17.51 21.23 -6.06
N GLN A 355 -16.86 20.09 -6.33
CA GLN A 355 -16.47 19.64 -7.67
C GLN A 355 -17.50 18.72 -8.35
N LYS A 356 -18.66 18.45 -7.71
CA LYS A 356 -19.75 17.64 -8.28
C LYS A 356 -20.92 18.47 -8.84
N LYS A 357 -20.66 19.71 -9.28
CA LYS A 357 -21.66 20.54 -9.98
C LYS A 357 -21.40 20.63 -11.47
#